data_AF-A0A7V2SZN4-F1
#
_entry.id   AF-A0A7V2SZN4-F1
#
_cell.length_a   1.000
_cell.length_b   1.000
_cell.length_c   1.000
_cell.angle_alpha   90.00
_cell.angle_beta   90.00
_cell.angle_gamma   90.00
#
_symmetry.space_group_name_H-M   'P 1'
#
loop_
_entity.id
_entity.type
_entity.pdbx_description
1 polymer ?
#
loop_
_entity_poly.entity_id
_entity_poly.type
_entity_poly.pdbx_seq_one_letter_code
_entity_poly.pdbx_strand_id
1 'polypeptide(L)'
;APQKEAQWFNITGYTLRPGIGDELDPWRIKGVWPIWFKGLFFPSDKGTRLQWWIFWRRIAPGLGPGQQEQIFGQVAKAIMPKTKGRKKGPKPTKIGGEERREILLLLGALEKVSPDKKVGLGRYVLEELGKKGVVRSSEPHTKALVWLIGKVGAREPFYGPIDRVVPPHEVSQWLKKLRTMEIEPSTPFFYSVMGMTRFTGDRARDLTKKDREEVRLWLEALGADEEFTRPLIELVPFDRAEQTYSYGEELPQGIILAKDG
;
A
#
# COMPACT_ATOMS: atom_id res chain seq x y z
N ALA A 1 4.84 30.08 7.26
CA ALA A 1 4.36 30.17 5.86
C ALA A 1 4.13 28.75 5.34
N PRO A 2 3.03 28.50 4.60
CA PRO A 2 2.69 27.16 4.09
C PRO A 2 3.86 26.48 3.34
N GLN A 3 4.59 27.24 2.52
CA GLN A 3 5.72 26.72 1.74
C GLN A 3 6.84 26.17 2.63
N LYS A 4 7.12 26.82 3.77
CA LYS A 4 8.14 26.35 4.71
C LYS A 4 7.71 25.07 5.42
N GLU A 5 6.42 24.94 5.77
CA GLU A 5 5.89 23.72 6.38
C GLU A 5 5.92 22.55 5.38
N ALA A 6 5.46 22.77 4.14
CA ALA A 6 5.53 21.77 3.08
C ALA A 6 6.97 21.31 2.80
N GLN A 7 7.91 22.26 2.72
CA GLN A 7 9.34 21.95 2.52
C GLN A 7 9.93 21.18 3.70
N TRP A 8 9.54 21.54 4.94
CA TRP A 8 9.98 20.83 6.14
C TRP A 8 9.55 19.35 6.10
N PHE A 9 8.27 19.07 5.78
CA PHE A 9 7.79 17.69 5.63
C PHE A 9 8.52 16.93 4.52
N ASN A 10 8.79 17.60 3.39
CA ASN A 10 9.48 16.97 2.27
C ASN A 10 10.91 16.54 2.65
N ILE A 11 11.73 17.46 3.16
CA ILE A 11 13.13 17.23 3.50
C ILE A 11 13.24 16.24 4.66
N THR A 12 12.44 16.43 5.71
CA THR A 12 12.45 15.54 6.88
C THR A 12 12.01 14.13 6.48
N GLY A 13 10.96 14.01 5.66
CA GLY A 13 10.50 12.70 5.17
C GLY A 13 11.51 12.04 4.22
N TYR A 14 12.24 12.81 3.43
CA TYR A 14 13.28 12.28 2.55
C TYR A 14 14.49 11.76 3.33
N THR A 15 14.88 12.44 4.40
CA THR A 15 16.05 12.09 5.23
C THR A 15 15.76 11.00 6.26
N LEU A 16 14.50 10.86 6.69
CA LEU A 16 14.09 9.83 7.64
C LEU A 16 13.61 8.53 6.98
N ARG A 17 13.46 8.46 5.64
CA ARG A 17 12.94 7.25 5.00
C ARG A 17 13.97 6.11 5.01
N PRO A 18 13.58 4.84 5.25
CA PRO A 18 12.22 4.37 5.53
C PRO A 18 11.80 4.47 7.01
N GLY A 19 12.68 4.98 7.88
CA GLY A 19 12.46 5.08 9.32
C GLY A 19 12.91 3.84 10.08
N ILE A 20 13.65 2.96 9.41
CA ILE A 20 14.28 1.74 9.91
C ILE A 20 15.62 1.55 9.18
N GLY A 21 16.54 0.81 9.81
CA GLY A 21 17.82 0.41 9.23
C GLY A 21 19.01 1.05 9.93
N ASP A 22 18.88 2.28 10.46
CA ASP A 22 19.90 2.94 11.26
C ASP A 22 19.62 2.79 12.77
N GLU A 23 20.66 2.65 13.59
CA GLU A 23 20.53 2.45 15.04
C GLU A 23 19.78 3.60 15.75
N LEU A 24 19.85 4.82 15.20
CA LEU A 24 19.18 5.99 15.77
C LEU A 24 17.76 6.20 15.22
N ASP A 25 17.30 5.39 14.26
CA ASP A 25 15.95 5.54 13.70
C ASP A 25 14.83 5.46 14.74
N PRO A 26 14.84 4.53 15.72
CA PRO A 26 13.81 4.51 16.76
C PRO A 26 13.73 5.82 17.54
N TRP A 27 14.87 6.48 17.80
CA TRP A 27 14.92 7.78 18.47
C TRP A 27 14.37 8.89 17.57
N ARG A 28 14.75 8.93 16.29
CA ARG A 28 14.24 9.91 15.31
C ARG A 28 12.73 9.79 15.11
N ILE A 29 12.22 8.57 14.96
CA ILE A 29 10.79 8.28 14.81
C ILE A 29 10.01 8.70 16.05
N LYS A 30 10.54 8.41 17.25
CA LYS A 30 9.95 8.88 18.51
C LYS A 30 9.86 10.40 18.57
N GLY A 31 10.85 11.12 18.03
CA GLY A 31 10.88 12.58 17.98
C GLY A 31 9.80 13.19 17.08
N VAL A 32 9.50 12.56 15.93
CA VAL A 32 8.49 13.09 14.98
C VAL A 32 7.07 12.61 15.29
N TRP A 33 6.89 11.50 16.00
CA TRP A 33 5.54 10.97 16.29
C TRP A 33 4.54 11.97 16.91
N PRO A 34 4.93 12.83 17.88
CA PRO A 34 4.01 13.83 18.43
C PRO A 34 3.41 14.78 17.40
N ILE A 35 4.08 14.96 16.24
CA ILE A 35 3.60 15.82 15.15
C ILE A 35 2.26 15.30 14.62
N TRP A 36 2.03 13.98 14.58
CA TRP A 36 0.76 13.38 14.13
C TRP A 36 -0.45 14.02 14.85
N PHE A 37 -0.34 14.21 16.16
CA PHE A 37 -1.41 14.75 17.00
C PHE A 37 -1.52 16.27 16.92
N LYS A 38 -0.41 16.97 16.70
CA LYS A 38 -0.41 18.43 16.49
C LYS A 38 -1.07 18.80 15.16
N GLY A 39 -0.96 17.93 14.16
CA GLY A 39 -1.50 18.17 12.83
C GLY A 39 -0.72 19.24 12.07
N LEU A 40 -1.37 19.81 11.07
CA LEU A 40 -0.84 20.86 10.21
C LEU A 40 -1.05 22.25 10.79
N PHE A 41 -0.05 23.12 10.69
CA PHE A 41 -0.19 24.55 10.96
C PHE A 41 -0.97 25.27 9.85
N PHE A 42 -0.79 24.86 8.59
CA PHE A 42 -1.48 25.42 7.43
C PHE A 42 -2.42 24.39 6.75
N PRO A 43 -3.48 23.90 7.42
CA PRO A 43 -4.34 22.84 6.90
C PRO A 43 -5.18 23.26 5.68
N SER A 44 -5.35 24.56 5.44
CA SER A 44 -6.05 25.08 4.24
C SER A 44 -5.21 24.94 2.96
N ASP A 45 -3.89 24.91 3.08
CA ASP A 45 -2.98 24.82 1.95
C ASP A 45 -2.86 23.40 1.39
N LYS A 46 -3.07 23.26 0.08
CA LYS A 46 -3.06 21.95 -0.60
C LYS A 46 -1.67 21.31 -0.62
N GLY A 47 -0.63 22.10 -0.87
CA GLY A 47 0.75 21.60 -0.95
C GLY A 47 1.23 21.04 0.39
N THR A 48 0.89 21.74 1.47
CA THR A 48 1.17 21.33 2.85
C THR A 48 0.47 20.02 3.19
N ARG A 49 -0.83 19.88 2.89
CA ARG A 49 -1.55 18.61 3.08
C ARG A 49 -0.95 17.47 2.28
N LEU A 50 -0.54 17.72 1.04
CA LEU A 50 0.07 16.68 0.21
C LEU A 50 1.39 16.18 0.81
N GLN A 51 2.28 17.10 1.22
CA GLN A 51 3.56 16.73 1.84
C GLN A 51 3.41 16.04 3.18
N TRP A 52 2.36 16.35 3.95
CA TRP A 52 2.01 15.60 5.17
C TRP A 52 1.77 14.12 4.89
N TRP A 53 0.95 13.78 3.91
CA TRP A 53 0.67 12.38 3.57
C TRP A 53 1.90 11.65 3.06
N ILE A 54 2.70 12.31 2.22
CA ILE A 54 3.97 11.77 1.70
C ILE A 54 4.95 11.52 2.86
N PHE A 55 5.09 12.46 3.80
CA PHE A 55 5.95 12.34 4.96
C PHE A 55 5.61 11.08 5.77
N TRP A 56 4.34 10.92 6.17
CA TRP A 56 3.92 9.76 6.97
C TRP A 56 4.05 8.44 6.21
N ARG A 57 3.82 8.45 4.89
CA ARG A 57 4.01 7.27 4.04
C ARG A 57 5.48 6.82 4.05
N ARG A 58 6.41 7.76 3.88
CA ARG A 58 7.85 7.49 3.81
C ARG A 58 8.43 6.90 5.09
N ILE A 59 7.90 7.30 6.26
CA ILE A 59 8.40 6.84 7.56
C ILE A 59 7.52 5.74 8.18
N ALA A 60 6.47 5.30 7.49
CA ALA A 60 5.56 4.27 7.99
C ALA A 60 6.29 3.00 8.48
N PRO A 61 7.34 2.50 7.80
CA PRO A 61 8.12 1.36 8.29
C PRO A 61 8.68 1.53 9.71
N GLY A 62 9.12 2.74 10.06
CA GLY A 62 9.62 3.08 11.39
C GLY A 62 8.58 3.11 12.50
N LEU A 63 7.30 3.27 12.14
CA LEU A 63 6.22 3.34 13.12
C LEU A 63 5.93 1.95 13.71
N GLY A 64 5.70 1.90 15.02
CA GLY A 64 5.28 0.70 15.74
C GLY A 64 3.84 0.28 15.39
N PRO A 65 3.44 -0.97 15.68
CA PRO A 65 2.11 -1.48 15.34
C PRO A 65 0.96 -0.61 15.85
N GLY A 66 1.01 -0.17 17.11
CA GLY A 66 -0.02 0.70 17.69
C GLY A 66 -0.13 2.07 17.00
N GLN A 67 0.99 2.64 16.56
CA GLN A 67 1.02 3.92 15.83
C GLN A 67 0.38 3.75 14.45
N GLN A 68 0.72 2.68 13.73
CA GLN A 68 0.12 2.38 12.43
C GLN A 68 -1.38 2.10 12.54
N GLU A 69 -1.80 1.36 13.58
CA GLU A 69 -3.21 1.09 13.86
C GLU A 69 -4.01 2.38 14.13
N GLN A 70 -3.38 3.34 14.83
CA GLN A 70 -3.96 4.65 15.09
C GLN A 70 -4.11 5.47 13.81
N ILE A 71 -3.06 5.55 12.98
CA ILE A 71 -3.11 6.24 11.68
C ILE A 71 -4.22 5.63 10.83
N PHE A 72 -4.21 4.30 10.66
CA PHE A 72 -5.20 3.59 9.86
C PHE A 72 -6.63 3.93 10.31
N GLY A 73 -6.91 3.86 11.62
CA GLY A 73 -8.24 4.12 12.16
C GLY A 73 -8.75 5.54 11.93
N GLN A 74 -7.86 6.53 11.85
CA GLN A 74 -8.20 7.92 11.57
C GLN A 74 -8.37 8.16 10.06
N VAL A 75 -7.45 7.61 9.27
CA VAL A 75 -7.35 7.85 7.83
C VAL A 75 -8.39 7.06 7.03
N ALA A 76 -8.61 5.78 7.36
CA ALA A 76 -9.55 4.93 6.64
C ALA A 76 -10.98 5.50 6.65
N LYS A 77 -11.41 6.14 7.75
CA LYS A 77 -12.73 6.78 7.87
C LYS A 77 -12.94 7.94 6.90
N ALA A 78 -11.87 8.58 6.44
CA ALA A 78 -11.92 9.70 5.50
C ALA A 78 -12.08 9.22 4.04
N ILE A 79 -11.58 8.02 3.73
CA ILE A 79 -11.53 7.47 2.37
C ILE A 79 -12.63 6.45 2.13
N MET A 80 -12.94 5.61 3.13
CA MET A 80 -13.97 4.58 3.12
C MET A 80 -15.26 5.14 3.76
N PRO A 81 -16.19 5.72 2.98
CA PRO A 81 -17.45 6.19 3.54
C PRO A 81 -18.26 4.99 4.04
N LYS A 82 -18.67 5.00 5.31
CA LYS A 82 -19.70 4.05 5.77
C LYS A 82 -20.97 4.27 4.96
N THR A 83 -21.57 3.19 4.47
CA THR A 83 -22.82 3.18 3.72
C THR A 83 -23.91 3.95 4.48
N LYS A 84 -24.52 4.92 3.79
CA LYS A 84 -25.76 5.66 4.11
C LYS A 84 -26.11 5.84 5.60
N GLY A 85 -25.32 6.63 6.31
CA GLY A 85 -25.72 7.28 7.56
C GLY A 85 -25.54 8.80 7.43
N ARG A 86 -26.62 9.57 7.57
CA ARG A 86 -26.64 11.05 7.52
C ARG A 86 -25.56 11.61 8.47
N LYS A 87 -24.47 12.17 7.92
CA LYS A 87 -23.50 12.92 8.73
C LYS A 87 -24.11 14.28 9.10
N LYS A 88 -24.71 14.38 10.29
CA LYS A 88 -24.91 15.67 10.98
C LYS A 88 -23.54 16.08 11.56
N GLY A 89 -22.85 16.96 10.87
CA GLY A 89 -21.56 17.51 11.30
C GLY A 89 -21.02 18.50 10.26
N PRO A 90 -20.06 19.36 10.63
CA PRO A 90 -19.44 20.29 9.69
C PRO A 90 -18.90 19.54 8.47
N LYS A 91 -19.11 20.10 7.26
CA LYS A 91 -18.64 19.48 6.01
C LYS A 91 -17.12 19.29 6.11
N PRO A 92 -16.61 18.06 6.01
CA PRO A 92 -15.17 17.85 6.02
C PRO A 92 -14.53 18.60 4.85
N THR A 93 -13.34 19.16 5.06
CA THR A 93 -12.51 19.74 4.00
C THR A 93 -12.44 18.76 2.83
N LYS A 94 -12.80 19.22 1.62
CA LYS A 94 -12.86 18.35 0.44
C LYS A 94 -11.44 17.85 0.11
N ILE A 95 -11.19 16.57 0.37
CA ILE A 95 -9.94 15.89 0.01
C ILE A 95 -9.80 15.93 -1.52
N GLY A 96 -8.71 16.51 -2.01
CA GLY A 96 -8.41 16.58 -3.44
C GLY A 96 -8.05 15.21 -4.04
N GLY A 97 -8.04 15.09 -5.36
CA GLY A 97 -7.70 13.82 -6.04
C GLY A 97 -6.28 13.33 -5.73
N GLU A 98 -5.30 14.24 -5.77
CA GLU A 98 -3.91 13.93 -5.43
C GLU A 98 -3.74 13.59 -3.94
N GLU A 99 -4.42 14.32 -3.07
CA GLU A 99 -4.43 14.05 -1.63
C GLU A 99 -5.02 12.66 -1.34
N ARG A 100 -6.14 12.32 -1.99
CA ARG A 100 -6.74 10.98 -1.91
C ARG A 100 -5.77 9.90 -2.37
N ARG A 101 -4.98 10.15 -3.42
CA ARG A 101 -3.97 9.22 -3.91
C ARG A 101 -2.89 8.96 -2.87
N GLU A 102 -2.28 10.01 -2.30
CA GLU A 102 -1.24 9.83 -1.28
C GLU A 102 -1.77 9.17 -0.01
N ILE A 103 -3.04 9.41 0.34
CA ILE A 103 -3.69 8.72 1.44
C ILE A 103 -3.82 7.21 1.16
N LEU A 104 -4.21 6.80 -0.06
CA LEU A 104 -4.25 5.39 -0.43
C LEU A 104 -2.86 4.76 -0.34
N LEU A 105 -1.82 5.47 -0.81
CA LEU A 105 -0.45 4.99 -0.73
C LEU A 105 0.03 4.87 0.72
N LEU A 106 -0.33 5.82 1.59
CA LEU A 106 -0.07 5.71 3.04
C LEU A 106 -0.74 4.47 3.62
N LEU A 107 -2.02 4.22 3.32
CA LEU A 107 -2.74 3.05 3.85
C LEU A 107 -2.05 1.73 3.46
N GLY A 108 -1.53 1.62 2.23
CA GLY A 108 -0.78 0.43 1.79
C GLY A 108 0.60 0.33 2.43
N ALA A 109 1.21 1.46 2.81
CA ALA A 109 2.47 1.49 3.53
C ALA A 109 2.35 1.10 5.00
N LEU A 110 1.15 0.92 5.58
CA LEU A 110 0.95 0.53 6.98
C LEU A 110 0.89 -1.00 7.15
N GLU A 111 2.02 -1.68 6.95
CA GLU A 111 2.08 -3.14 6.90
C GLU A 111 1.94 -3.85 8.26
N LYS A 112 2.07 -3.14 9.39
CA LYS A 112 1.91 -3.71 10.76
C LYS A 112 0.45 -3.69 11.25
N VAL A 113 -0.48 -3.17 10.45
CA VAL A 113 -1.92 -3.17 10.75
C VAL A 113 -2.47 -4.61 10.73
N SER A 114 -3.45 -4.88 11.59
CA SER A 114 -4.15 -6.17 11.70
C SER A 114 -4.70 -6.68 10.35
N PRO A 115 -4.67 -8.02 10.14
CA PRO A 115 -5.23 -8.65 8.94
C PRO A 115 -6.69 -8.26 8.67
N ASP A 116 -7.54 -8.15 9.68
CA ASP A 116 -8.96 -7.82 9.49
C ASP A 116 -9.18 -6.43 8.87
N LYS A 117 -8.39 -5.44 9.30
CA LYS A 117 -8.44 -4.08 8.74
C LYS A 117 -7.93 -4.06 7.30
N LYS A 118 -6.87 -4.82 7.02
CA LYS A 118 -6.37 -5.06 5.66
C LYS A 118 -7.43 -5.73 4.79
N VAL A 119 -8.16 -6.71 5.33
CA VAL A 119 -9.27 -7.36 4.62
C VAL A 119 -10.35 -6.35 4.24
N GLY A 120 -10.79 -5.53 5.20
CA GLY A 120 -11.76 -4.46 4.95
C GLY A 120 -11.29 -3.46 3.90
N LEU A 121 -10.00 -3.14 3.89
CA LEU A 121 -9.41 -2.24 2.90
C LEU A 121 -9.38 -2.86 1.49
N GLY A 122 -8.97 -4.12 1.37
CA GLY A 122 -8.95 -4.83 0.08
C GLY A 122 -10.36 -4.94 -0.52
N ARG A 123 -11.38 -5.26 0.30
CA ARG A 123 -12.78 -5.29 -0.14
C ARG A 123 -13.27 -3.92 -0.63
N TYR A 124 -12.95 -2.84 0.08
CA TYR A 124 -13.25 -1.48 -0.39
C TYR A 124 -12.59 -1.17 -1.74
N VAL A 125 -11.31 -1.55 -1.91
CA VAL A 125 -10.61 -1.33 -3.18
C VAL A 125 -11.28 -2.09 -4.33
N LEU A 126 -11.70 -3.34 -4.11
CA LEU A 126 -12.45 -4.11 -5.11
C LEU A 126 -13.78 -3.46 -5.50
N GLU A 127 -14.50 -2.88 -4.53
CA GLU A 127 -15.74 -2.14 -4.81
C GLU A 127 -15.46 -0.89 -5.64
N GLU A 128 -14.40 -0.14 -5.36
CA GLU A 128 -14.04 1.06 -6.12
C GLU A 128 -13.56 0.72 -7.53
N LEU A 129 -12.77 -0.35 -7.69
CA LEU A 129 -12.35 -0.84 -9.00
C LEU A 129 -13.55 -1.37 -9.80
N GLY A 130 -14.49 -2.07 -9.15
CA GLY A 130 -15.70 -2.59 -9.81
C GLY A 130 -16.70 -1.51 -10.25
N LYS A 131 -16.59 -0.28 -9.75
CA LYS A 131 -17.37 0.88 -10.26
C LYS A 131 -16.80 1.44 -11.56
N LYS A 132 -15.58 1.05 -11.94
CA LYS A 132 -14.98 1.40 -13.22
C LYS A 132 -15.53 0.48 -14.30
N GLY A 133 -15.78 1.01 -15.50
CA GLY A 133 -16.08 0.17 -16.67
C GLY A 133 -14.88 -0.69 -17.04
N VAL A 134 -13.71 -0.04 -17.16
CA VAL A 134 -12.42 -0.69 -17.41
C VAL A 134 -11.41 -0.24 -16.35
N VAL A 135 -10.67 -1.19 -15.78
CA VAL A 135 -9.59 -0.92 -14.83
C VAL A 135 -8.35 -0.49 -15.60
N ARG A 136 -8.15 0.82 -15.70
CA ARG A 136 -7.01 1.45 -16.40
C ARG A 136 -5.96 1.94 -15.42
N SER A 137 -4.86 1.20 -15.26
CA SER A 137 -3.73 1.62 -14.40
C SER A 137 -2.96 2.84 -14.91
N SER A 138 -3.29 3.35 -16.10
CA SER A 138 -2.82 4.64 -16.62
C SER A 138 -3.46 5.82 -15.86
N GLU A 139 -4.67 5.65 -15.30
CA GLU A 139 -5.33 6.66 -14.48
C GLU A 139 -4.66 6.74 -13.08
N PRO A 140 -4.21 7.91 -12.61
CA PRO A 140 -3.46 8.01 -11.34
C PRO A 140 -4.20 7.46 -10.11
N HIS A 141 -5.52 7.63 -10.04
CA HIS A 141 -6.31 7.12 -8.93
C HIS A 141 -6.47 5.59 -8.98
N THR A 142 -6.77 5.05 -10.17
CA THR A 142 -6.91 3.61 -10.41
C THR A 142 -5.57 2.90 -10.18
N LYS A 143 -4.46 3.50 -10.61
CA LYS A 143 -3.10 3.01 -10.33
C LYS A 143 -2.84 2.86 -8.84
N ALA A 144 -3.24 3.84 -8.02
CA ALA A 144 -3.08 3.78 -6.57
C ALA A 144 -3.99 2.72 -5.92
N LEU A 145 -5.20 2.50 -6.44
CA LEU A 145 -6.08 1.41 -6.01
C LEU A 145 -5.47 0.04 -6.34
N VAL A 146 -4.98 -0.15 -7.56
CA VAL A 146 -4.30 -1.38 -8.01
C VAL A 146 -3.06 -1.67 -7.15
N TRP A 147 -2.20 -0.68 -6.96
CA TRP A 147 -1.05 -0.80 -6.07
C TRP A 147 -1.46 -1.16 -4.64
N LEU A 148 -2.52 -0.52 -4.12
CA LEU A 148 -2.98 -0.73 -2.75
C LEU A 148 -3.48 -2.16 -2.51
N ILE A 149 -4.28 -2.72 -3.42
CA ILE A 149 -4.74 -4.10 -3.25
C ILE A 149 -3.59 -5.09 -3.37
N GLY A 150 -2.66 -4.85 -4.31
CA GLY A 150 -1.43 -5.64 -4.43
C GLY A 150 -0.61 -5.63 -3.14
N LYS A 151 -0.49 -4.45 -2.52
CA LYS A 151 0.24 -4.27 -1.27
C LYS A 151 -0.39 -4.92 -0.06
N VAL A 152 -1.68 -4.68 0.12
CA VAL A 152 -2.43 -5.20 1.25
C VAL A 152 -2.55 -6.72 1.18
N GLY A 153 -2.70 -7.26 -0.04
CA GLY A 153 -2.76 -8.69 -0.30
C GLY A 153 -1.39 -9.37 -0.46
N ALA A 154 -0.27 -8.65 -0.35
CA ALA A 154 1.05 -9.21 -0.60
C ALA A 154 1.34 -10.42 0.31
N ARG A 155 1.88 -11.49 -0.28
CA ARG A 155 2.29 -12.70 0.46
C ARG A 155 3.60 -12.50 1.21
N GLU A 156 4.43 -11.58 0.73
CA GLU A 156 5.66 -11.17 1.36
C GLU A 156 5.62 -9.66 1.62
N PRO A 157 5.36 -9.25 2.88
CA PRO A 157 5.43 -7.85 3.26
C PRO A 157 6.84 -7.28 3.03
N PHE A 158 6.93 -5.99 2.77
CA PHE A 158 8.22 -5.30 2.62
C PHE A 158 8.95 -5.19 3.96
N TYR A 159 8.22 -4.90 5.04
CA TYR A 159 8.77 -4.78 6.40
C TYR A 159 7.81 -5.26 7.49
N GLY A 160 6.53 -5.47 7.15
CA GLY A 160 5.54 -5.97 8.10
C GLY A 160 5.84 -7.41 8.55
N PRO A 161 5.46 -7.79 9.77
CA PRO A 161 5.64 -9.16 10.22
C PRO A 161 4.65 -10.09 9.52
N ILE A 162 5.05 -11.36 9.36
CA ILE A 162 4.34 -12.36 8.54
C ILE A 162 2.92 -12.64 9.09
N ASP A 163 2.73 -12.54 10.41
CA ASP A 163 1.42 -12.69 11.08
C ASP A 163 0.39 -11.61 10.67
N ARG A 164 0.83 -10.56 9.97
CA ARG A 164 -0.03 -9.47 9.49
C ARG A 164 -0.43 -9.62 8.03
N VAL A 165 -0.05 -10.71 7.37
CA VAL A 165 -0.49 -11.02 6.00
C VAL A 165 -1.98 -11.36 6.00
N VAL A 166 -2.70 -10.91 4.97
CA VAL A 166 -4.12 -11.24 4.77
C VAL A 166 -4.26 -12.76 4.52
N PRO A 167 -5.24 -13.45 5.15
CA PRO A 167 -5.45 -14.87 4.94
C PRO A 167 -5.54 -15.27 3.45
N PRO A 168 -4.95 -16.41 3.05
CA PRO A 168 -4.92 -16.82 1.63
C PRO A 168 -6.31 -16.89 0.98
N HIS A 169 -7.32 -17.38 1.71
CA HIS A 169 -8.67 -17.54 1.18
C HIS A 169 -9.33 -16.19 0.80
N GLU A 170 -9.07 -15.11 1.55
CA GLU A 170 -9.55 -13.77 1.22
C GLU A 170 -8.91 -13.28 -0.08
N VAL A 171 -7.60 -13.46 -0.23
CA VAL A 171 -6.89 -13.04 -1.45
C VAL A 171 -7.31 -13.87 -2.66
N SER A 172 -7.53 -15.18 -2.52
CA SER A 172 -8.12 -16.01 -3.57
C SER A 172 -9.49 -15.47 -4.03
N GLN A 173 -10.33 -14.99 -3.10
CA GLN A 173 -11.61 -14.37 -3.45
C GLN A 173 -11.42 -13.03 -4.17
N TRP A 174 -10.44 -12.22 -3.77
CA TRP A 174 -10.13 -10.94 -4.42
C TRP A 174 -9.68 -11.14 -5.86
N LEU A 175 -8.79 -12.11 -6.09
CA LEU A 175 -8.31 -12.47 -7.42
C LEU A 175 -9.45 -12.99 -8.30
N LYS A 176 -10.33 -13.85 -7.77
CA LYS A 176 -11.55 -14.28 -8.46
C LYS A 176 -12.41 -13.08 -8.86
N LYS A 177 -12.59 -12.09 -7.98
CA LYS A 177 -13.36 -10.89 -8.28
C LYS A 177 -12.69 -10.00 -9.33
N LEU A 178 -11.37 -9.80 -9.26
CA LEU A 178 -10.60 -9.05 -10.27
C LEU A 178 -10.71 -9.68 -11.66
N ARG A 179 -10.68 -11.02 -11.76
CA ARG A 179 -10.85 -11.76 -13.03
C ARG A 179 -12.22 -11.55 -13.70
N THR A 180 -13.23 -11.05 -12.97
CA THR A 180 -14.55 -10.70 -13.53
C THR A 180 -14.62 -9.28 -14.08
N MET A 181 -13.57 -8.47 -13.90
CA MET A 181 -13.52 -7.09 -14.37
C MET A 181 -12.81 -7.01 -15.71
N GLU A 182 -13.15 -6.00 -16.51
CA GLU A 182 -12.37 -5.65 -17.70
C GLU A 182 -11.09 -4.93 -17.25
N ILE A 183 -9.94 -5.54 -17.51
CA ILE A 183 -8.62 -5.04 -17.08
C ILE A 183 -7.81 -4.61 -18.30
N GLU A 184 -7.26 -3.40 -18.28
CA GLU A 184 -6.20 -2.99 -19.21
C GLU A 184 -4.85 -3.55 -18.71
N PRO A 185 -4.20 -4.47 -19.46
CA PRO A 185 -2.91 -5.03 -19.06
C PRO A 185 -1.88 -3.93 -18.85
N SER A 186 -1.14 -4.03 -17.75
CA SER A 186 -0.12 -3.04 -17.40
C SER A 186 0.84 -3.61 -16.39
N THR A 187 2.10 -3.20 -16.45
CA THR A 187 3.14 -3.61 -15.50
C THR A 187 2.74 -3.39 -14.03
N PRO A 188 2.12 -2.26 -13.62
CA PRO A 188 1.61 -2.09 -12.26
C PRO A 188 0.56 -3.13 -11.85
N PHE A 189 -0.33 -3.50 -12.77
CA PHE A 189 -1.35 -4.50 -12.49
C PHE A 189 -0.70 -5.88 -12.28
N PHE A 190 0.23 -6.24 -13.16
CA PHE A 190 0.95 -7.50 -13.06
C PHE A 190 1.75 -7.61 -11.76
N TYR A 191 2.50 -6.57 -11.36
CA TYR A 191 3.22 -6.58 -10.08
C TYR A 191 2.27 -6.69 -8.87
N SER A 192 1.10 -6.05 -8.93
CA SER A 192 0.10 -6.15 -7.85
C SER A 192 -0.45 -7.57 -7.72
N VAL A 193 -0.78 -8.21 -8.84
CA VAL A 193 -1.27 -9.60 -8.84
C VAL A 193 -0.16 -10.55 -8.39
N MET A 194 1.06 -10.41 -8.93
CA MET A 194 2.21 -11.21 -8.52
C MET A 194 2.47 -11.11 -7.02
N GLY A 195 2.48 -9.92 -6.43
CA GLY A 195 2.66 -9.77 -4.98
C GLY A 195 1.61 -10.52 -4.16
N MET A 196 0.36 -10.58 -4.63
CA MET A 196 -0.74 -11.31 -4.00
C MET A 196 -0.66 -12.83 -4.15
N THR A 197 0.03 -13.34 -5.17
CA THR A 197 0.06 -14.77 -5.52
C THR A 197 1.43 -15.42 -5.46
N ARG A 198 2.47 -14.64 -5.20
CA ARG A 198 3.86 -15.07 -5.06
C ARG A 198 3.96 -16.29 -4.16
N PHE A 199 4.67 -17.30 -4.64
CA PHE A 199 5.01 -18.48 -3.86
C PHE A 199 6.12 -18.14 -2.87
N THR A 200 5.91 -18.52 -1.62
CA THR A 200 6.85 -18.19 -0.56
C THR A 200 7.38 -19.41 0.20
N GLY A 201 6.78 -20.59 -0.01
CA GLY A 201 7.14 -21.82 0.67
C GLY A 201 6.49 -21.98 2.04
N ASP A 202 5.81 -20.94 2.53
CA ASP A 202 5.10 -20.93 3.80
C ASP A 202 3.60 -21.14 3.59
N ARG A 203 3.12 -22.29 4.09
CA ARG A 203 1.72 -22.72 3.99
C ARG A 203 0.74 -21.76 4.65
N ALA A 204 1.16 -20.97 5.64
CA ALA A 204 0.27 -20.05 6.33
C ALA A 204 -0.14 -18.84 5.46
N ARG A 205 0.73 -18.45 4.52
CA ARG A 205 0.54 -17.27 3.65
C ARG A 205 0.29 -17.62 2.19
N ASP A 206 0.82 -18.74 1.71
CA ASP A 206 0.69 -19.15 0.31
C ASP A 206 -0.76 -19.47 -0.08
N LEU A 207 -1.11 -19.07 -1.30
CA LEU A 207 -2.32 -19.57 -1.96
C LEU A 207 -2.14 -21.02 -2.37
N THR A 208 -3.26 -21.72 -2.56
CA THR A 208 -3.25 -23.11 -3.05
C THR A 208 -2.53 -23.19 -4.39
N LYS A 209 -1.86 -24.32 -4.68
CA LYS A 209 -1.19 -24.54 -5.97
C LYS A 209 -2.17 -24.32 -7.13
N LYS A 210 -3.42 -24.76 -6.98
CA LYS A 210 -4.48 -24.55 -7.97
C LYS A 210 -4.74 -23.06 -8.22
N ASP A 211 -4.98 -22.27 -7.17
CA ASP A 211 -5.26 -20.84 -7.33
C ASP A 211 -4.07 -20.10 -7.97
N ARG A 212 -2.83 -20.45 -7.59
CA ARG A 212 -1.62 -19.86 -8.17
C ARG A 212 -1.48 -20.17 -9.66
N GLU A 213 -1.74 -21.42 -10.05
CA GLU A 213 -1.71 -21.84 -11.45
C GLU A 213 -2.79 -21.17 -12.30
N GLU A 214 -4.02 -21.04 -11.78
CA GLU A 214 -5.08 -20.32 -12.49
C GLU A 214 -4.74 -18.83 -12.68
N VAL A 215 -4.03 -18.21 -11.73
CA VAL A 215 -3.59 -16.81 -11.85
C VAL A 215 -2.42 -16.68 -12.81
N ARG A 216 -1.49 -17.65 -12.83
CA ARG A 216 -0.39 -17.72 -13.80
C ARG A 216 -0.93 -17.68 -15.23
N LEU A 217 -1.84 -18.59 -15.56
CA LEU A 217 -2.48 -18.67 -16.88
C LEU A 217 -3.26 -17.40 -17.23
N TRP A 218 -3.91 -16.78 -16.23
CA TRP A 218 -4.63 -15.53 -16.45
C TRP A 218 -3.69 -14.36 -16.77
N LEU A 219 -2.55 -14.23 -16.07
CA LEU A 219 -1.56 -13.20 -16.38
C LEU A 219 -0.92 -13.40 -17.75
N GLU A 220 -0.59 -14.64 -18.11
CA GLU A 220 -0.06 -14.99 -19.44
C GLU A 220 -1.06 -14.64 -20.55
N ALA A 221 -2.35 -14.94 -20.35
CA ALA A 221 -3.41 -14.55 -21.30
C ALA A 221 -3.57 -13.02 -21.43
N LEU A 222 -3.16 -12.24 -20.43
CA LEU A 222 -3.11 -10.77 -20.49
C LEU A 222 -1.80 -10.24 -21.08
N GLY A 223 -0.84 -11.11 -21.41
CA GLY A 223 0.44 -10.75 -22.05
C GLY A 223 1.63 -10.64 -21.11
N ALA A 224 1.57 -11.18 -19.88
CA ALA A 224 2.77 -11.38 -19.06
C ALA A 224 3.61 -12.54 -19.62
N ASP A 225 4.94 -12.40 -19.61
CA ASP A 225 5.84 -13.49 -20.02
C ASP A 225 6.04 -14.52 -18.89
N GLU A 226 6.61 -15.67 -19.27
CA GLU A 226 6.86 -16.79 -18.34
C GLU A 226 7.83 -16.42 -17.22
N GLU A 227 8.82 -15.56 -17.50
CA GLU A 227 9.78 -15.10 -16.49
C GLU A 227 9.10 -14.25 -15.41
N PHE A 228 8.14 -13.41 -15.81
CA PHE A 228 7.32 -12.60 -14.91
C PHE A 228 6.40 -13.46 -14.04
N THR A 229 5.85 -14.55 -14.57
CA THR A 229 4.90 -15.40 -13.83
C THR A 229 5.58 -16.53 -13.05
N ARG A 230 6.87 -16.82 -13.29
CA ARG A 230 7.67 -17.81 -12.56
C ARG A 230 7.54 -17.72 -11.03
N PRO A 231 7.56 -16.53 -10.39
CA PRO A 231 7.41 -16.40 -8.94
C PRO A 231 6.08 -16.92 -8.36
N LEU A 232 5.06 -17.17 -9.19
CA LEU A 232 3.78 -17.73 -8.74
C LEU A 232 3.88 -19.23 -8.45
N ILE A 233 4.85 -19.92 -9.07
CA ILE A 233 4.98 -21.38 -8.99
C ILE A 233 6.32 -21.82 -8.38
N GLU A 234 7.33 -20.96 -8.41
CA GLU A 234 8.69 -21.22 -7.91
C GLU A 234 9.12 -20.22 -6.84
N LEU A 235 10.07 -20.63 -6.00
CA LEU A 235 10.72 -19.76 -5.01
C LEU A 235 11.75 -18.88 -5.71
N VAL A 236 11.34 -17.66 -6.06
CA VAL A 236 12.20 -16.68 -6.74
C VAL A 236 12.44 -15.50 -5.79
N PRO A 237 13.68 -15.01 -5.59
CA PRO A 237 13.90 -13.76 -4.85
C PRO A 237 13.23 -12.56 -5.50
N PHE A 238 13.03 -11.48 -4.74
CA PHE A 238 12.57 -10.21 -5.30
C PHE A 238 13.64 -9.60 -6.21
N ASP A 239 13.23 -9.11 -7.39
CA ASP A 239 14.09 -8.24 -8.20
C ASP A 239 14.01 -6.77 -7.73
N ARG A 240 14.92 -5.92 -8.24
CA ARG A 240 14.95 -4.48 -7.88
C ARG A 240 13.70 -3.72 -8.34
N ALA A 241 13.12 -4.07 -9.49
CA ALA A 241 11.95 -3.40 -10.04
C ALA A 241 10.70 -3.71 -9.20
N GLU A 242 10.55 -4.95 -8.74
CA GLU A 242 9.52 -5.41 -7.81
C GLU A 242 9.67 -4.72 -6.46
N GLN A 243 10.89 -4.63 -5.90
CA GLN A 243 11.13 -3.91 -4.65
C GLN A 243 10.76 -2.43 -4.77
N THR A 244 11.13 -1.79 -5.88
CA THR A 244 10.82 -0.37 -6.15
C THR A 244 9.31 -0.17 -6.30
N TYR A 245 8.65 -1.05 -7.06
CA TYR A 245 7.20 -1.05 -7.21
C TYR A 245 6.50 -1.22 -5.86
N SER A 246 6.96 -2.19 -5.07
CA SER A 246 6.47 -2.45 -3.72
C SER A 246 6.67 -1.20 -2.85
N TYR A 247 7.85 -0.58 -2.78
CA TYR A 247 8.02 0.62 -1.96
C TYR A 247 7.12 1.80 -2.40
N GLY A 248 6.74 1.87 -3.69
CA GLY A 248 5.88 2.93 -4.24
C GLY A 248 6.61 4.27 -4.41
N GLU A 249 7.93 4.26 -4.25
CA GLU A 249 8.92 5.30 -4.59
C GLU A 249 10.24 4.60 -4.93
N GLU A 250 11.21 5.31 -5.51
CA GLU A 250 12.59 4.78 -5.61
C GLU A 250 13.25 4.70 -4.24
N LEU A 251 13.85 3.53 -3.95
CA LEU A 251 14.71 3.34 -2.78
C LEU A 251 16.02 4.14 -2.96
N PRO A 252 16.56 4.76 -1.90
CA PRO A 252 17.87 5.39 -1.94
C PRO A 252 18.97 4.41 -2.38
N GLN A 253 19.97 4.91 -3.12
CA GLN A 253 21.13 4.12 -3.48
C GLN A 253 21.86 3.60 -2.22
N GLY A 254 22.27 2.33 -2.23
CA GLY A 254 23.02 1.71 -1.14
C GLY A 254 22.17 1.10 -0.02
N ILE A 255 20.85 1.30 -0.01
CA ILE A 255 19.97 0.59 0.94
C ILE A 255 19.58 -0.76 0.36
N ILE A 256 20.11 -1.83 0.95
CA ILE A 256 19.64 -3.20 0.77
C ILE A 256 19.12 -3.63 2.13
N LEU A 257 17.82 -3.86 2.25
CA LEU A 257 17.25 -4.40 3.48
C LEU A 257 17.65 -5.87 3.58
N ALA A 258 18.69 -6.14 4.37
CA ALA A 258 19.03 -7.50 4.75
C ALA A 258 17.96 -8.01 5.73
N LYS A 259 17.39 -9.19 5.44
CA LYS A 259 16.63 -9.95 6.43
C LYS A 259 17.64 -10.67 7.32
N ASP A 260 17.69 -10.32 8.59
CA ASP A 260 18.13 -11.27 9.60
C ASP A 260 17.01 -12.28 9.80
N GLY A 261 17.28 -13.56 9.48
CA GLY A 261 16.59 -14.77 9.96
C GLY A 261 15.08 -14.84 9.84
#